data_AF-A0A521HKB3-F1
#
_entry.id   AF-A0A521HKB3-F1
#
_cell.length_a   1.000
_cell.length_b   1.000
_cell.length_c   1.000
_cell.angle_alpha   90.00
_cell.angle_beta   90.00
_cell.angle_gamma   90.00
#
_symmetry.space_group_name_H-M   'P 1'
#
loop_
_entity.id
_entity.type
_entity.pdbx_description
1 polymer ?
#
loop_
_entity_poly.entity_id
_entity_poly.type
_entity_poly.pdbx_seq_one_letter_code
_entity_poly.pdbx_strand_id
1 'polypeptide(L)' 'VELKALINLEPVHFSQAINYLEAYNLEIGLLINFGSKSLEFHRFKNLKFQHIV' A
#
# COMPACT_ATOMS: atom_id res chain seq x y z
N VAL A 1 -1.32 -1.65 -6.71
CA VAL A 1 -2.47 -1.82 -5.79
C VAL A 1 -2.21 -3.08 -4.99
N GLU A 2 -2.42 -3.05 -3.67
CA GLU A 2 -2.30 -4.17 -2.72
C GLU A 2 -3.69 -4.45 -2.13
N LEU A 3 -4.14 -5.71 -2.15
CA LEU A 3 -5.47 -6.10 -1.69
C LEU A 3 -5.36 -7.04 -0.47
N LYS A 4 -6.22 -6.83 0.52
CA LYS A 4 -6.32 -7.66 1.73
C LYS A 4 -7.79 -8.02 2.02
N ALA A 5 -7.97 -9.12 2.73
CA ALA A 5 -9.25 -9.56 3.28
C ALA A 5 -9.06 -9.96 4.75
N LEU A 6 -8.61 -8.99 5.56
CA LEU A 6 -8.25 -9.19 6.96
C LEU A 6 -9.27 -8.50 7.86
N ILE A 7 -9.51 -9.08 9.04
CA ILE A 7 -10.41 -8.47 10.03
C ILE A 7 -9.91 -7.11 10.51
N ASN A 8 -8.58 -6.95 10.61
CA ASN A 8 -7.90 -5.69 10.95
C ASN A 8 -6.59 -5.57 10.16
N LEU A 9 -6.21 -4.33 9.83
CA LEU A 9 -4.89 -4.01 9.29
C LEU A 9 -3.87 -3.76 10.42
N GLU A 10 -2.80 -4.53 10.40
CA GLU A 10 -1.62 -4.32 11.25
C GLU A 10 -0.55 -3.40 10.60
N PRO A 11 0.32 -2.74 11.39
CA PRO A 11 1.39 -1.87 10.90
C PRO A 11 2.28 -2.48 9.80
N VAL A 12 2.49 -3.80 9.85
CA VAL A 12 3.28 -4.52 8.84
C VAL A 12 2.69 -4.39 7.42
N HIS A 13 1.37 -4.26 7.26
CA HIS A 13 0.74 -4.11 5.95
C HIS A 13 1.04 -2.76 5.30
N PHE A 14 1.16 -1.71 6.12
CA PHE A 14 1.56 -0.37 5.67
C PHE A 14 3.02 -0.40 5.22
N SER A 15 3.90 -1.02 6.02
CA SER A 15 5.31 -1.22 5.67
C SER A 15 5.47 -2.03 4.38
N GLN A 16 4.70 -3.11 4.19
CA GLN A 16 4.68 -3.88 2.96
C GLN A 16 4.30 -3.01 1.75
N ALA A 17 3.20 -2.26 1.84
CA ALA A 17 2.74 -1.41 0.75
C ALA A 17 3.80 -0.36 0.35
N ILE A 18 4.44 0.30 1.33
CA ILE A 18 5.52 1.27 1.07
C ILE A 18 6.74 0.58 0.45
N ASN A 19 7.20 -0.54 1.02
CA ASN A 19 8.36 -1.27 0.53
C ASN A 19 8.18 -1.76 -0.90
N TYR A 20 6.98 -2.20 -1.29
CA TYR A 20 6.70 -2.58 -2.68
C TYR A 20 6.79 -1.38 -3.62
N LEU A 21 6.29 -0.21 -3.24
CA LEU A 21 6.45 0.99 -4.07
C LEU A 21 7.92 1.36 -4.25
N GLU A 22 8.72 1.28 -3.19
CA GLU A 22 10.16 1.54 -3.25
C GLU A 22 10.88 0.52 -4.15
N ALA A 23 10.63 -0.77 -3.95
CA ALA A 23 11.30 -1.85 -4.70
C ALA A 23 10.99 -1.82 -6.19
N TYR A 24 9.77 -1.44 -6.56
CA TYR A 24 9.32 -1.36 -7.96
C TYR A 24 9.42 0.05 -8.55
N ASN A 25 9.99 1.02 -7.81
CA ASN A 25 10.06 2.43 -8.21
C ASN A 25 8.72 2.97 -8.74
N LEU A 26 7.64 2.74 -7.99
CA LEU A 26 6.30 3.23 -8.29
C LEU A 26 6.01 4.49 -7.47
N GLU A 27 5.37 5.50 -8.07
CA GLU A 27 5.08 6.76 -7.39
C GLU A 27 3.95 6.64 -6.35
N ILE A 28 2.87 5.95 -6.72
CA ILE A 28 1.63 5.88 -5.94
C ILE A 28 1.20 4.44 -5.72
N GLY A 29 0.78 4.15 -4.48
CA GLY A 29 0.18 2.87 -4.10
C GLY A 29 -1.17 3.04 -3.44
N LEU A 30 -1.96 1.98 -3.50
CA LEU A 30 -3.25 1.88 -2.82
C LEU A 30 -3.29 0.52 -2.11
N LEU A 31 -3.51 0.53 -0.80
CA LEU A 31 -3.84 -0.64 0.01
C LEU A 31 -5.35 -0.63 0.21
N ILE A 32 -6.03 -1.72 -0.10
CA ILE A 32 -7.47 -1.87 0.11
C ILE A 32 -7.73 -3.14 0.91
N ASN A 33 -8.46 -3.02 2.01
CA ASN A 33 -8.89 -4.14 2.84
C ASN A 33 -10.42 -4.29 2.80
N PHE A 34 -10.89 -5.46 2.39
CA PHE A 34 -12.31 -5.81 2.26
C PHE A 34 -12.78 -6.81 3.34
N GLY A 35 -11.88 -7.24 4.24
CA GLY A 35 -12.18 -8.26 5.24
C GLY A 35 -12.65 -7.71 6.59
N SER A 36 -12.65 -6.39 6.77
CA SER A 36 -13.15 -5.76 7.99
C SER A 36 -14.63 -5.39 7.87
N LYS A 37 -15.19 -4.75 8.90
CA LYS A 37 -16.62 -4.40 8.95
C LYS A 37 -17.06 -3.44 7.82
N SER A 38 -16.11 -2.70 7.25
CA SER A 38 -16.33 -1.75 6.16
C SER A 38 -15.10 -1.69 5.27
N LEU A 39 -15.23 -1.17 4.06
CA LEU A 39 -14.08 -0.98 3.18
C LEU A 39 -13.05 -0.03 3.83
N GLU A 40 -11.83 -0.52 4.00
CA GLU A 40 -10.68 0.27 4.43
C GLU A 40 -9.75 0.49 3.24
N PHE A 41 -9.25 1.72 3.05
CA PHE A 41 -8.29 2.00 2.00
C PHE A 41 -7.29 3.08 2.41
N HIS A 42 -6.05 2.92 1.97
CA HIS A 42 -4.95 3.85 2.22
C HIS A 42 -4.18 4.13 0.93
N ARG A 43 -4.01 5.42 0.61
CA ARG A 43 -3.16 5.88 -0.50
C ARG A 43 -1.77 6.22 0.02
N PHE A 44 -0.74 5.67 -0.61
CA PHE A 44 0.66 5.95 -0.29
C PHE A 44 1.32 6.69 -1.45
N LYS A 45 2.27 7.56 -1.09
CA LYS A 45 3.21 8.18 -2.02
C LYS A 45 4.61 7.67 -1.70
N ASN A 46 5.31 7.17 -2.70
CA ASN A 46 6.70 6.79 -2.58
C ASN A 46 7.59 8.04 -2.64
N LEU A 47 8.20 8.38 -1.50
CA LEU A 47 9.08 9.54 -1.41
C LEU A 47 10.43 9.33 -2.11
N LYS A 48 10.79 8.08 -2.41
CA LYS A 48 12.03 7.72 -3.10
C LYS A 48 11.84 7.50 -4.60
N PHE A 49 10.63 7.71 -5.12
CA PHE A 49 10.34 7.54 -6.55
C PHE A 49 11.30 8.37 -7.40
N GLN A 50 12.02 7.68 -8.29
CA GLN A 50 12.90 8.29 -9.27
C GLN A 50 12.18 8.28 -10.62
N HIS A 51 12.01 9.46 -11.22
CA HIS A 51 11.48 9.54 -12.57
C HIS A 51 12.57 9.06 -13.55
N ILE A 52 12.45 7.84 -14.02
CA ILE A 52 13.36 7.29 -15.03
C ILE A 52 12.90 7.86 -16.38
N VAL A 53 13.73 8.74 -16.94
CA VAL A 53 13.56 9.34 -18.28
C VAL A 53 14.31 8.49 -19.30
#